data_AF-A0A8X6PR54-F1
#
_entry.id   AF-A0A8X6PR54-F1
#
_cell.length_a   1.000
_cell.length_b   1.000
_cell.length_c   1.000
_cell.angle_alpha   90.00
_cell.angle_beta   90.00
_cell.angle_gamma   90.00
#
_symmetry.space_group_name_H-M   'P 1'
#
loop_
_entity.id
_entity.type
_entity.pdbx_description
1 polymer ?
#
loop_
_entity_poly.entity_id
_entity_poly.type
_entity_poly.pdbx_seq_one_letter_code
_entity_poly.pdbx_strand_id
1 'polypeptide(L)'
;MYVPGELDDTKKVIIDIGTGYNVEKELPDAIDYFKRKVKFVTTQIEKVQQIMKEKLIAREVVIETMENKIQATLSAQQAAVAAAKS
;
A
#
# COMPACT_ATOMS: atom_id res chain seq x y z
N MET A 1 -20.44 -25.35 -18.00
CA MET A 1 -21.43 -26.42 -17.76
C MET A 1 -21.41 -26.74 -16.28
N TYR A 2 -22.57 -26.99 -15.66
CA TYR A 2 -22.69 -27.42 -14.26
C TYR A 2 -23.22 -28.85 -14.21
N VAL A 3 -22.78 -29.62 -13.22
CA VAL A 3 -23.20 -31.02 -13.01
C VAL A 3 -23.92 -31.10 -11.66
N PRO A 4 -25.12 -31.70 -11.59
CA PRO A 4 -25.81 -31.91 -10.33
C PRO A 4 -25.05 -32.92 -9.46
N GLY A 5 -25.07 -32.70 -8.14
CA GLY A 5 -24.43 -33.57 -7.16
C GLY A 5 -24.98 -33.32 -5.76
N GLU A 6 -24.71 -34.25 -4.86
CA GLU A 6 -25.13 -34.19 -3.46
C GLU A 6 -23.93 -33.90 -2.56
N LEU A 7 -24.17 -33.17 -1.46
CA LEU A 7 -23.14 -32.88 -0.47
C LEU A 7 -23.08 -34.04 0.53
N ASP A 8 -21.89 -34.63 0.69
CA ASP A 8 -21.64 -35.71 1.64
C ASP A 8 -21.29 -35.16 3.04
N ASP A 9 -20.06 -34.67 3.23
CA ASP A 9 -19.64 -34.00 4.47
C ASP A 9 -19.60 -32.48 4.30
N THR A 10 -20.42 -31.77 5.08
CA THR A 10 -20.50 -30.31 5.11
C THR A 10 -19.73 -29.66 6.26
N LYS A 11 -19.13 -30.47 7.15
CA LYS A 11 -18.39 -29.99 8.31
C LYS A 11 -16.93 -29.74 8.00
N LYS A 12 -16.39 -30.40 6.97
CA LYS A 12 -14.99 -30.28 6.56
C LYS A 12 -14.85 -29.65 5.19
N VAL A 13 -13.81 -28.85 5.05
CA VAL A 13 -13.48 -28.14 3.82
C VAL A 13 -12.00 -28.25 3.54
N ILE A 14 -11.66 -28.27 2.25
CA ILE A 14 -10.28 -28.24 1.77
C ILE A 14 -9.87 -26.77 1.59
N ILE A 15 -8.72 -26.40 2.14
CA ILE A 15 -8.18 -25.03 2.10
C ILE A 15 -6.79 -25.03 1.47
N ASP A 16 -6.55 -24.08 0.56
CA ASP A 16 -5.22 -23.77 0.04
C ASP A 16 -4.40 -22.95 1.05
N ILE A 17 -3.25 -23.51 1.42
CA ILE A 17 -2.29 -22.90 2.35
C ILE A 17 -1.09 -22.25 1.65
N GLY A 18 -1.05 -22.30 0.32
CA GLY A 18 0.02 -21.79 -0.53
C GLY A 18 0.98 -22.87 -0.99
N THR A 19 1.90 -22.50 -1.89
CA THR A 19 2.92 -23.41 -2.46
C THR A 19 2.36 -24.67 -3.15
N GLY A 20 1.07 -24.66 -3.51
CA GLY A 20 0.39 -25.78 -4.15
C GLY A 20 -0.12 -26.86 -3.18
N TYR A 21 -0.12 -26.60 -1.87
CA TYR A 21 -0.62 -27.55 -0.86
C TYR A 21 -2.02 -27.19 -0.39
N ASN A 22 -2.83 -28.23 -0.25
CA ASN A 22 -4.18 -28.17 0.28
C ASN A 22 -4.27 -28.95 1.59
N VAL A 23 -5.06 -28.47 2.54
CA VAL A 23 -5.29 -29.15 3.81
C VAL A 23 -6.79 -29.21 4.11
N GLU A 24 -7.25 -30.35 4.60
CA GLU A 24 -8.62 -30.50 5.11
C GLU A 24 -8.72 -29.90 6.53
N LYS A 25 -9.77 -29.11 6.77
CA LYS A 25 -10.05 -28.47 8.05
C LYS A 25 -11.53 -28.57 8.39
N GLU A 26 -11.81 -28.61 9.68
CA GLU A 26 -13.15 -28.38 10.21
C GLU A 26 -13.59 -26.94 9.89
N LEU A 27 -14.90 -26.75 9.69
CA LEU A 27 -15.48 -25.48 9.29
C LEU A 27 -15.12 -24.30 10.23
N PRO A 28 -15.12 -24.45 11.57
CA PRO A 28 -14.72 -23.36 12.47
C PRO A 28 -13.26 -22.92 12.26
N ASP A 29 -12.35 -23.88 12.08
CA ASP A 29 -10.92 -23.61 11.84
C ASP A 29 -10.71 -22.93 10.49
N ALA A 30 -11.48 -23.34 9.48
CA ALA A 30 -11.46 -22.72 8.16
C ALA A 30 -11.88 -21.26 8.21
N ILE A 31 -12.97 -20.97 8.93
CA ILE A 31 -13.48 -19.61 9.12
C ILE A 31 -12.44 -18.75 9.85
N ASP A 32 -11.82 -19.27 10.91
CA ASP A 32 -10.75 -18.55 11.61
C ASP A 32 -9.53 -18.28 10.70
N TYR A 33 -9.11 -19.28 9.93
CA TYR A 33 -8.01 -19.14 8.98
C TYR A 33 -8.26 -18.00 7.98
N PHE A 34 -9.45 -17.96 7.37
CA PHE A 34 -9.79 -16.88 6.43
C PHE A 34 -9.95 -15.53 7.12
N LYS A 35 -10.52 -15.47 8.34
CA LYS A 35 -10.57 -14.23 9.14
C LYS A 35 -9.18 -13.66 9.41
N ARG A 36 -8.22 -14.52 9.77
CA ARG A 36 -6.82 -14.12 9.96
C ARG A 36 -6.18 -13.61 8.66
N LYS A 37 -6.42 -14.28 7.52
CA LYS A 37 -5.94 -13.80 6.21
C LYS A 37 -6.53 -12.44 5.84
N VAL A 38 -7.84 -12.24 6.03
CA VAL A 38 -8.48 -10.93 5.79
C VAL A 38 -7.84 -9.86 6.66
N LYS A 39 -7.72 -10.12 7.97
CA LYS A 39 -7.07 -9.18 8.90
C LYS A 39 -5.63 -8.85 8.48
N PHE A 40 -4.86 -9.86 8.09
CA PHE A 40 -3.49 -9.66 7.62
C PHE A 40 -3.46 -8.73 6.39
N VAL A 41 -4.27 -9.00 5.37
CA VAL A 41 -4.33 -8.17 4.16
C VAL A 41 -4.75 -6.73 4.50
N THR A 42 -5.77 -6.55 5.35
CA THR A 42 -6.22 -5.24 5.80
C THR A 42 -5.10 -4.46 6.50
N THR A 43 -4.40 -5.07 7.45
CA THR A 43 -3.26 -4.44 8.13
C THR A 43 -2.13 -4.08 7.17
N GLN A 44 -1.88 -4.90 6.14
CA GLN A 44 -0.88 -4.57 5.12
C GLN A 44 -1.32 -3.38 4.25
N ILE A 45 -2.61 -3.27 3.90
CA ILE A 45 -3.16 -2.11 3.19
C ILE A 45 -2.98 -0.84 4.03
N GLU A 46 -3.33 -0.88 5.32
CA GLU A 46 -3.21 0.27 6.23
C GLU A 46 -1.75 0.75 6.34
N LYS A 47 -0.79 -0.17 6.46
CA LYS A 47 0.65 0.17 6.45
C LYS A 47 1.06 0.86 5.17
N VAL A 48 0.64 0.35 4.00
CA VAL A 48 0.96 0.95 2.70
C VAL A 48 0.35 2.35 2.58
N GLN A 49 -0.89 2.53 3.04
CA GLN A 49 -1.54 3.85 3.05
C GLN A 49 -0.79 4.86 3.93
N GLN A 50 -0.29 4.43 5.09
CA GLN A 50 0.51 5.29 5.96
C GLN A 50 1.83 5.72 5.29
N ILE A 51 2.56 4.77 4.71
CA ILE A 51 3.79 5.05 3.96
C ILE A 51 3.50 6.01 2.79
N MET A 52 2.39 5.81 2.08
CA MET A 52 1.99 6.67 0.97
C MET A 52 1.77 8.12 1.43
N LYS A 53 1.07 8.34 2.55
CA LYS A 53 0.86 9.68 3.12
C LYS A 53 2.18 10.37 3.47
N GLU A 54 3.08 9.65 4.13
CA GLU A 54 4.41 10.17 4.47
C GLU A 54 5.21 10.55 3.21
N LYS A 55 5.14 9.73 2.16
CA LYS A 55 5.80 10.03 0.87
C LYS A 55 5.20 11.24 0.16
N LEU A 56 3.88 11.44 0.24
CA LEU A 56 3.23 12.63 -0.33
C LEU A 56 3.67 13.91 0.39
N ILE A 57 3.70 13.90 1.73
CA ILE A 57 4.18 15.04 2.52
C ILE A 57 5.66 15.33 2.21
N ALA A 58 6.50 14.30 2.20
CA ALA A 58 7.91 14.46 1.87
C ALA A 58 8.11 15.05 0.47
N ARG A 59 7.30 14.61 -0.51
CA ARG A 59 7.32 15.17 -1.86
C ARG A 59 6.96 16.66 -1.86
N GLU A 60 5.95 17.07 -1.10
CA GLU A 60 5.52 18.47 -1.04
C GLU A 60 6.61 19.37 -0.44
N VAL A 61 7.23 18.94 0.66
CA VAL A 61 8.36 19.67 1.28
C VAL A 61 9.53 19.84 0.31
N VAL A 62 9.81 18.81 -0.51
CA VAL A 62 10.86 18.88 -1.54
C VAL A 62 10.52 19.89 -2.63
N ILE A 63 9.25 19.95 -3.06
CA ILE A 63 8.78 20.93 -4.05
C ILE A 63 8.89 22.34 -3.49
N GLU A 64 8.39 22.58 -2.27
CA GLU A 64 8.48 23.89 -1.61
C GLU A 64 9.93 24.36 -1.46
N THR A 65 10.83 23.46 -1.04
CA THR A 65 12.26 23.77 -0.91
C THR A 65 12.90 24.10 -2.26
N MET A 66 12.47 23.43 -3.33
CA MET A 66 12.93 23.70 -4.68
C MET A 66 12.47 25.07 -5.16
N GLU A 67 11.19 25.41 -4.98
CA GLU A 67 10.63 26.71 -5.33
C GLU A 67 11.33 27.85 -4.58
N ASN A 68 11.54 27.68 -3.27
CA ASN A 68 12.27 28.63 -2.44
C ASN A 68 13.71 28.87 -2.95
N LYS A 69 14.43 27.80 -3.35
CA LYS A 69 15.78 27.91 -3.92
C LYS A 69 15.80 28.59 -5.29
N ILE A 70 14.82 28.30 -6.14
CA ILE A 70 14.68 28.96 -7.45
C ILE A 70 14.45 30.45 -7.24
N GLN A 71 13.51 30.83 -6.37
CA GLN A 71 13.22 32.23 -6.07
C GLN A 71 14.43 32.98 -5.50
N ALA A 72 15.17 32.36 -4.56
CA ALA A 72 16.39 32.95 -4.00
C ALA A 72 17.51 33.11 -5.05
N THR A 73 17.62 32.17 -5.99
CA THR A 73 18.62 32.25 -7.07
C THR A 73 18.26 33.37 -8.05
N LEU A 74 17.00 33.49 -8.43
CA LEU A 74 16.52 34.54 -9.33
C LEU A 74 16.72 35.94 -8.74
N SER A 75 16.41 36.13 -7.46
CA SER A 75 16.61 37.42 -6.78
C SER A 75 18.10 37.77 -6.63
N ALA A 76 18.96 36.80 -6.29
CA ALA A 76 20.40 37.00 -6.25
C ALA A 76 20.99 37.37 -7.62
N GLN A 77 20.48 36.75 -8.69
CA GLN A 77 20.92 37.03 -10.06
C GLN A 77 20.47 38.42 -10.54
N GLN A 78 19.26 38.86 -10.20
CA GLN A 78 18.79 40.24 -10.46
C GLN A 78 19.63 41.29 -9.71
N ALA A 79 20.00 41.03 -8.45
CA ALA A 79 20.86 41.92 -7.68
C ALA A 79 22.29 42.00 -8.25
N ALA A 80 22.85 40.88 -8.69
CA ALA A 80 24.18 40.84 -9.32
C ALA A 80 24.20 41.57 -10.67
N VAL A 81 23.14 41.46 -11.48
CA VAL A 81 23.04 42.16 -12.78
C VAL A 81 22.83 43.67 -12.58
N ALA A 82 22.13 44.09 -11.53
CA ALA A 82 21.98 45.50 -11.17
C ALA A 82 23.31 46.13 -10.69
N ALA A 83 24.08 45.41 -9.88
CA ALA A 83 25.39 45.86 -9.39
C ALA A 83 26.49 45.89 -10.47
N ALA A 84 26.37 45.09 -11.54
CA ALA A 84 27.32 45.10 -12.65
C ALA A 84 27.06 46.22 -13.69
N LYS A 85 25.93 46.93 -13.60
CA LYS A 85 25.56 48.05 -14.50
C LYS A 85 25.78 49.44 -13.89
N SER A 86 26.21 49.53 -12.63
CA SER A 86 26.64 50.74 -11.92
C SER A 86 28.15 50.83 -11.88
#